data_AF-N9R9F6-F1
#
_entry.id   AF-N9R9F6-F1
#
_cell.length_a   1.000
_cell.length_b   1.000
_cell.length_c   1.000
_cell.angle_alpha   90.00
_cell.angle_beta   90.00
_cell.angle_gamma   90.00
#
_symmetry.space_group_name_H-M   'P 1'
#
loop_
_entity.id
_entity.type
_entity.pdbx_description
1 polymer ?
#
loop_
_entity_poly.entity_id
_entity_poly.type
_entity_poly.pdbx_seq_one_letter_code
_entity_poly.pdbx_strand_id
1 'polypeptide(L)'
;MDAAKGLNHWLDQFAVLLEPSQRRELTRKLSQGLRIRFRERIKGQRDPNGNKFIPRKRDQIGKIKRNAAMFQKIGRQLKTEYSENHAAVGFGGRTGFVASVHQEGKTIRPSKNAKPTRYPIRELAGFSKDDEQWVKSEIQKFFTL
;
A
#
# COMPACT_ATOMS: atom_id res chain seq x y z
N MET A 1 5.97 -7.42 7.31
CA MET A 1 5.48 -6.23 6.57
C MET A 1 4.63 -5.40 7.52
N ASP A 2 4.65 -4.06 7.45
CA ASP A 2 3.83 -3.23 8.36
C ASP A 2 3.39 -1.92 7.67
N ALA A 3 2.80 -2.03 6.47
CA ALA A 3 2.34 -0.87 5.69
C ALA A 3 0.80 -0.80 5.54
N ALA A 4 0.07 -1.84 5.95
CA ALA A 4 -1.39 -1.85 5.96
C ALA A 4 -1.88 -2.62 7.19
N LYS A 5 -2.12 -1.92 8.30
CA LYS A 5 -2.63 -2.50 9.56
C LYS A 5 -4.14 -2.81 9.55
N GLY A 6 -4.77 -2.95 8.39
CA GLY A 6 -6.23 -2.92 8.28
C GLY A 6 -6.95 -4.24 8.08
N LEU A 7 -6.31 -5.32 7.59
CA LEU A 7 -7.07 -6.54 7.27
C LEU A 7 -7.45 -7.36 8.51
N ASN A 8 -6.60 -7.41 9.55
CA ASN A 8 -6.88 -8.24 10.73
C ASN A 8 -8.21 -7.88 11.41
N HIS A 9 -8.56 -6.59 11.46
CA HIS A 9 -9.85 -6.16 12.02
C HIS A 9 -11.05 -6.76 11.27
N TRP A 10 -10.95 -6.94 9.95
CA TRP A 10 -11.99 -7.61 9.18
C TRP A 10 -12.00 -9.11 9.45
N LEU A 11 -10.82 -9.75 9.56
CA LEU A 11 -10.72 -11.18 9.83
C LEU A 11 -11.49 -11.60 11.08
N ASP A 12 -11.40 -10.80 12.15
CA ASP A 12 -12.09 -11.06 13.40
C ASP A 12 -13.62 -11.13 13.23
N GLN A 13 -14.19 -10.38 12.27
CA GLN A 13 -15.64 -10.33 12.07
C GLN A 13 -16.25 -11.60 11.46
N PHE A 14 -15.46 -12.39 10.72
CA PHE A 14 -15.94 -13.59 10.03
C PHE A 14 -15.18 -14.86 10.41
N ALA A 15 -14.19 -14.78 11.30
CA ALA A 15 -13.37 -15.91 11.73
C ALA A 15 -14.19 -17.06 12.35
N VAL A 16 -15.31 -16.75 13.00
CA VAL A 16 -16.18 -17.73 13.68
C VAL A 16 -17.07 -18.52 12.71
N LEU A 17 -17.32 -17.99 11.51
CA LEU A 17 -18.29 -18.54 10.57
C LEU A 17 -17.67 -19.42 9.47
N LEU A 18 -16.35 -19.47 9.38
CA LEU A 18 -15.63 -20.08 8.27
C LEU A 18 -14.63 -21.11 8.75
N GLU A 19 -14.55 -22.24 8.04
CA GLU A 19 -13.48 -23.22 8.21
C GLU A 19 -12.11 -22.60 7.85
N PRO A 20 -10.99 -23.10 8.42
CA PRO A 20 -9.65 -22.54 8.16
C PRO A 20 -9.30 -22.45 6.67
N SER A 21 -9.72 -23.43 5.86
CA SER A 21 -9.52 -23.43 4.41
C SER A 21 -10.25 -22.28 3.71
N GLN A 22 -11.52 -22.05 4.09
CA GLN A 22 -12.34 -20.94 3.58
C GLN A 22 -11.78 -19.59 4.01
N ARG A 23 -11.31 -19.45 5.26
CA ARG A 23 -10.65 -18.23 5.72
C ARG A 23 -9.40 -17.93 4.91
N ARG A 24 -8.54 -18.93 4.68
CA ARG A 24 -7.34 -18.77 3.86
C ARG A 24 -7.66 -18.40 2.41
N GLU A 25 -8.75 -18.92 1.86
CA GLU A 25 -9.21 -18.53 0.52
C GLU A 25 -9.64 -17.06 0.49
N LEU A 26 -10.47 -16.65 1.44
CA LEU A 26 -10.96 -15.28 1.57
C LEU A 26 -9.80 -14.29 1.78
N THR A 27 -8.87 -14.57 2.70
CA THR A 27 -7.71 -13.70 2.98
C THR A 27 -6.80 -13.55 1.76
N ARG A 28 -6.58 -14.64 1.00
CA ARG A 28 -5.85 -14.61 -0.27
C ARG A 28 -6.55 -13.70 -1.28
N LYS A 29 -7.87 -13.85 -1.46
CA LYS A 29 -8.67 -13.06 -2.40
C LYS A 29 -8.60 -11.58 -2.07
N LEU A 30 -8.84 -11.22 -0.79
CA LEU A 30 -8.79 -9.83 -0.31
C LEU A 30 -7.40 -9.23 -0.50
N SER A 31 -6.34 -9.94 -0.11
CA SER A 31 -4.96 -9.45 -0.22
C SER A 31 -4.55 -9.21 -1.68
N GLN A 32 -4.89 -10.14 -2.58
CA GLN A 32 -4.57 -10.00 -4.01
C GLN A 32 -5.33 -8.83 -4.65
N GLY A 33 -6.63 -8.68 -4.34
CA GLY A 33 -7.42 -7.56 -4.85
C GLY A 33 -6.93 -6.21 -4.33
N LEU A 34 -6.66 -6.07 -3.03
CA LEU A 34 -6.09 -4.85 -2.46
C LEU A 34 -4.73 -4.51 -3.07
N ARG A 35 -3.87 -5.49 -3.34
CA ARG A 35 -2.59 -5.26 -4.03
C ARG A 35 -2.79 -4.61 -5.40
N ILE A 36 -3.79 -5.05 -6.16
CA ILE A 36 -4.10 -4.47 -7.47
C ILE A 36 -4.59 -3.03 -7.30
N ARG A 37 -5.52 -2.79 -6.37
CA ARG A 37 -6.08 -1.46 -6.08
C ARG A 37 -5.00 -0.47 -5.64
N PHE A 38 -4.11 -0.88 -4.72
CA PHE A 38 -2.99 -0.06 -4.26
C PHE A 38 -2.03 0.25 -5.41
N ARG A 39 -1.74 -0.74 -6.27
CA ARG A 39 -0.88 -0.54 -7.44
C ARG A 39 -1.46 0.48 -8.41
N GLU A 40 -2.74 0.39 -8.74
CA GLU A 40 -3.38 1.34 -9.65
C GLU A 40 -3.45 2.74 -9.05
N ARG A 41 -3.74 2.86 -7.75
CA ARG A 41 -3.72 4.15 -7.03
C ARG A 41 -2.34 4.81 -7.06
N ILE A 42 -1.27 4.06 -6.75
CA ILE A 42 0.11 4.55 -6.83
C ILE A 42 0.47 4.97 -8.26
N LYS A 43 0.09 4.16 -9.26
CA LYS A 43 0.30 4.48 -10.69
C LYS A 43 -0.39 5.78 -11.07
N GLY A 44 -1.60 6.01 -10.55
CA GLY A 44 -2.36 7.25 -10.69
C GLY A 44 -1.82 8.45 -9.89
N GLN A 45 -0.71 8.28 -9.14
CA GLN A 45 -0.11 9.32 -8.28
C GLN A 45 -1.08 9.85 -7.21
N ARG A 46 -1.88 8.96 -6.60
CA ARG A 46 -2.84 9.34 -5.57
C ARG A 46 -2.57 8.63 -4.24
N ASP A 47 -2.93 9.29 -3.15
CA ASP A 47 -3.00 8.72 -1.80
C ASP A 47 -4.34 7.99 -1.55
N PRO A 48 -4.53 7.28 -0.42
CA PRO A 48 -5.79 6.62 -0.10
C PRO A 48 -7.00 7.54 0.00
N ASN A 49 -6.80 8.82 0.29
CA ASN A 49 -7.87 9.82 0.33
C ASN A 49 -8.17 10.43 -1.05
N GLY A 50 -7.47 9.98 -2.09
CA GLY A 50 -7.63 10.43 -3.47
C GLY A 50 -6.82 11.68 -3.84
N ASN A 51 -6.05 12.26 -2.92
CA ASN A 51 -5.24 13.45 -3.18
C ASN A 51 -4.04 13.08 -4.06
N LYS A 52 -3.63 14.01 -4.91
CA LYS A 52 -2.41 13.83 -5.72
C LYS A 52 -1.17 13.88 -4.83
N PHE A 53 -0.20 13.03 -5.11
CA PHE A 53 1.11 13.11 -4.46
C PHE A 53 1.77 14.46 -4.70
N ILE A 54 2.44 14.96 -3.66
CA ILE A 54 3.28 16.15 -3.77
C ILE A 54 4.32 15.90 -4.88
N PRO A 55 4.44 16.77 -5.90
CA PRO A 55 5.41 16.59 -6.96
C PRO A 55 6.85 16.48 -6.44
N ARG A 56 7.73 15.90 -7.24
CA ARG A 56 9.17 15.92 -6.92
C ARG A 56 9.67 17.37 -6.97
N LYS A 57 10.62 17.71 -6.09
CA LYS A 57 11.39 18.95 -6.27
C LYS A 57 12.03 18.90 -7.66
N ARG A 58 11.91 19.99 -8.40
CA ARG A 58 12.38 20.08 -9.77
C ARG A 58 13.91 20.15 -9.75
N ASP A 59 14.55 19.02 -10.00
CA ASP A 59 16.00 18.98 -10.20
C ASP A 59 16.28 19.15 -11.69
N GLN A 60 16.84 20.31 -12.05
CA GLN A 60 17.37 20.56 -13.39
C GLN A 60 18.85 20.16 -13.41
N ILE A 61 19.20 19.22 -14.29
CA ILE A 61 20.60 18.94 -14.63
C ILE A 61 20.77 19.38 -16.09
N GLY A 62 21.34 20.57 -16.30
CA GLY A 62 21.46 21.19 -17.63
C GLY A 62 20.10 21.45 -18.30
N LYS A 63 19.93 21.10 -19.58
CA LYS A 63 18.67 21.28 -20.32
C LYS A 63 17.63 20.17 -20.07
N ILE A 64 17.97 19.11 -19.33
CA ILE A 64 17.09 17.96 -19.14
C ILE A 64 16.19 18.18 -17.91
N LYS A 65 14.89 18.34 -18.17
CA LYS A 65 13.84 18.37 -17.13
C LYS A 65 13.46 16.94 -16.76
N ARG A 66 13.81 16.49 -15.55
CA ARG A 66 13.28 15.23 -15.00
C ARG A 66 11.90 15.47 -14.39
N ASN A 67 10.90 15.69 -15.25
CA ASN A 67 9.49 15.81 -14.86
C ASN A 67 8.80 14.43 -14.72
N ALA A 68 9.55 13.38 -14.38
CA ALA A 68 8.97 12.06 -14.22
C ALA A 68 8.12 11.98 -12.95
N ALA A 69 6.92 11.43 -13.08
CA ALA A 69 6.08 11.09 -11.94
C ALA A 69 6.82 10.18 -10.95
N MET A 70 6.51 10.30 -9.66
CA MET A 70 7.18 9.52 -8.62
C MET A 70 6.71 8.05 -8.67
N PHE A 71 7.46 7.13 -8.08
CA PHE A 71 6.95 5.78 -7.78
C PHE A 71 6.40 4.93 -8.94
N GLN A 72 6.69 5.29 -10.19
CA GLN A 72 6.13 4.64 -11.39
C GLN A 72 6.34 3.12 -11.43
N LYS A 73 7.43 2.64 -10.85
CA LYS A 73 7.75 1.20 -10.78
C LYS A 73 7.53 0.59 -9.40
N ILE A 74 7.31 1.39 -8.34
CA ILE A 74 7.28 0.87 -6.97
C ILE A 74 6.07 -0.06 -6.77
N GLY A 75 4.93 0.21 -7.42
CA GLY A 75 3.73 -0.61 -7.29
C GLY A 75 3.94 -2.08 -7.71
N ARG A 76 4.93 -2.38 -8.56
CA ARG A 76 5.31 -3.76 -8.91
C ARG A 76 5.95 -4.52 -7.75
N GLN A 77 6.49 -3.80 -6.77
CA GLN A 77 7.17 -4.34 -5.59
C GLN A 77 6.20 -4.55 -4.40
N LEU A 78 4.90 -4.26 -4.56
CA LEU A 78 3.89 -4.65 -3.58
C LEU A 78 3.85 -6.17 -3.44
N LYS A 79 3.79 -6.62 -2.20
CA LYS A 79 3.69 -8.01 -1.78
C LYS A 79 2.39 -8.23 -1.01
N THR A 80 1.98 -9.48 -0.96
CA THR A 80 0.86 -9.97 -0.15
C THR A 80 1.37 -11.04 0.79
N GLU A 81 0.95 -11.00 2.05
CA GLU A 81 1.07 -12.09 3.03
C GLU A 81 -0.36 -12.50 3.39
N TYR A 82 -0.66 -13.79 3.47
CA TYR A 82 -1.98 -14.29 3.86
C TYR A 82 -1.90 -15.71 4.46
N SER A 83 -2.77 -15.96 5.42
CA SER A 83 -3.06 -17.26 6.04
C SER A 83 -4.55 -17.30 6.43
N GLU A 84 -4.98 -18.37 7.09
CA GLU A 84 -6.31 -18.51 7.68
C GLU A 84 -6.62 -17.45 8.75
N ASN A 85 -5.61 -16.84 9.36
CA ASN A 85 -5.77 -15.89 10.48
C ASN A 85 -4.99 -14.57 10.25
N HIS A 86 -4.38 -14.38 9.08
CA HIS A 86 -3.58 -13.20 8.79
C HIS A 86 -3.74 -12.78 7.34
N ALA A 87 -3.72 -11.48 7.09
CA ALA A 87 -3.66 -10.93 5.76
C ALA A 87 -2.97 -9.56 5.78
N ALA A 88 -2.09 -9.31 4.82
CA ALA A 88 -1.37 -8.06 4.71
C ALA A 88 -1.00 -7.75 3.25
N VAL A 89 -0.99 -6.46 2.92
CA VAL A 89 -0.53 -5.95 1.64
C VAL A 89 0.43 -4.80 1.88
N GLY A 90 1.62 -4.86 1.29
CA GLY A 90 2.60 -3.82 1.54
C GLY A 90 3.93 -4.04 0.85
N PHE A 91 4.94 -3.34 1.36
CA PHE A 91 6.30 -3.41 0.85
C PHE A 91 7.22 -4.07 1.88
N GLY A 92 8.21 -4.82 1.39
CA GLY A 92 9.25 -5.44 2.22
C GLY A 92 10.64 -4.90 1.91
N GLY A 93 11.61 -5.22 2.79
CA GLY A 93 13.02 -4.90 2.61
C GLY A 93 13.29 -3.41 2.38
N ARG A 94 14.27 -3.10 1.52
CA ARG A 94 14.66 -1.71 1.22
C ARG A 94 13.52 -0.87 0.64
N THR A 95 12.64 -1.47 -0.17
CA THR A 95 11.45 -0.79 -0.70
C THR A 95 10.49 -0.42 0.42
N GLY A 96 10.27 -1.33 1.37
CA GLY A 96 9.47 -1.07 2.57
C GLY A 96 10.00 0.12 3.36
N PHE A 97 11.32 0.19 3.55
CA PHE A 97 11.93 1.35 4.21
C PHE A 97 11.76 2.66 3.42
N VAL A 98 11.94 2.67 2.09
CA VAL A 98 11.65 3.88 1.28
C VAL A 98 10.18 4.28 1.40
N ALA A 99 9.29 3.30 1.32
CA ALA A 99 7.85 3.53 1.41
C ALA A 99 7.49 4.14 2.76
N SER A 100 8.03 3.63 3.88
CA SER A 100 7.75 4.17 5.22
C SER A 100 8.29 5.59 5.44
N VAL A 101 9.44 5.93 4.84
CA VAL A 101 9.95 7.31 4.85
C VAL A 101 8.94 8.28 4.23
N HIS A 102 8.32 7.87 3.13
CA HIS A 102 7.31 8.68 2.45
C HIS A 102 5.93 8.60 3.11
N GLN A 103 5.54 7.45 3.64
CA GLN A 103 4.28 7.25 4.35
C GLN A 103 4.19 8.18 5.56
N GLU A 104 5.26 8.28 6.34
CA GLU A 104 5.28 9.00 7.62
C GLU A 104 5.96 10.38 7.52
N GLY A 105 6.49 10.74 6.34
CA GLY A 105 7.20 12.01 6.14
C GLY A 105 8.48 12.14 6.96
N LYS A 106 9.26 11.05 7.06
CA LYS A 106 10.46 10.96 7.89
C LYS A 106 11.57 11.90 7.42
N THR A 107 12.40 12.31 8.37
CA THR A 107 13.71 12.91 8.09
C THR A 107 14.76 11.81 8.07
N ILE A 108 15.43 11.64 6.94
CA ILE A 108 16.54 10.67 6.81
C ILE A 108 17.75 11.32 6.16
N ARG A 109 18.90 10.65 6.28
CA ARG A 109 20.12 10.97 5.54
C ARG A 109 20.22 10.05 4.30
N PRO A 110 19.97 10.54 3.07
CA PRO A 110 19.81 9.66 1.90
C PRO A 110 21.10 8.95 1.46
N SER A 111 22.26 9.54 1.76
CA SER A 111 23.58 8.99 1.53
C SER A 111 24.56 9.50 2.60
N LYS A 112 25.72 8.86 2.77
CA LYS A 112 26.71 9.22 3.80
C LYS A 112 27.07 10.72 3.79
N ASN A 113 27.06 11.38 2.63
CA ASN A 113 27.46 12.78 2.48
C ASN A 113 26.29 13.76 2.30
N ALA A 114 25.06 13.28 2.21
CA ALA A 114 23.89 14.15 2.04
C ALA A 114 23.45 14.80 3.35
N LYS A 115 22.87 16.00 3.31
CA LYS A 115 22.22 16.60 4.48
C LYS A 115 20.97 15.80 4.88
N PRO A 116 20.65 15.68 6.17
CA PRO A 116 19.34 15.17 6.60
C PRO A 116 18.22 15.93 5.90
N THR A 117 17.29 15.20 5.31
CA THR A 117 16.22 15.76 4.48
C THR A 117 14.89 15.21 4.95
N ARG A 118 13.94 16.11 5.25
CA ARG A 118 12.56 15.74 5.53
C ARG A 118 11.82 15.46 4.23
N TYR A 119 11.22 14.29 4.11
CA TYR A 119 10.47 13.90 2.93
C TYR A 119 9.00 14.30 3.06
N PRO A 120 8.37 14.84 1.99
CA PRO A 120 6.93 15.08 2.01
C PRO A 120 6.15 13.77 2.10
N ILE A 121 5.05 13.80 2.86
CA ILE A 121 4.13 12.68 3.03
C ILE A 121 3.52 12.31 1.68
N ARG A 122 3.62 11.03 1.34
CA ARG A 122 3.02 10.39 0.18
C ARG A 122 2.62 8.98 0.62
N GLU A 123 1.37 8.83 1.01
CA GLU A 123 0.85 7.55 1.50
C GLU A 123 0.71 6.57 0.33
N LEU A 124 1.60 5.58 0.28
CA LEU A 124 1.64 4.58 -0.79
C LEU A 124 0.74 3.39 -0.46
N ALA A 125 0.63 3.07 0.82
CA ALA A 125 -0.20 2.00 1.35
C ALA A 125 -1.18 2.59 2.36
N GLY A 126 -2.31 1.91 2.53
CA GLY A 126 -3.41 2.40 3.37
C GLY A 126 -4.75 2.11 2.72
N PHE A 127 -5.80 2.03 3.53
CA PHE A 127 -7.15 1.79 3.07
C PHE A 127 -7.80 3.12 2.71
N SER A 128 -8.36 3.19 1.50
CA SER A 128 -9.35 4.19 1.15
C SER A 128 -10.74 3.72 1.59
N LYS A 129 -11.71 4.64 1.66
CA LYS A 129 -13.12 4.27 1.84
C LYS A 129 -13.61 3.28 0.78
N ASP A 130 -13.15 3.44 -0.46
CA ASP A 130 -13.48 2.52 -1.55
C ASP A 130 -12.84 1.14 -1.34
N ASP A 131 -11.66 1.05 -0.73
CA ASP A 131 -11.03 -0.22 -0.38
C ASP A 131 -11.82 -0.93 0.73
N GLU A 132 -12.24 -0.20 1.77
CA GLU A 132 -13.09 -0.74 2.84
C GLU A 132 -14.42 -1.26 2.31
N GLN A 133 -15.09 -0.48 1.45
CA GLN A 133 -16.35 -0.88 0.84
C GLN A 133 -16.16 -2.10 -0.08
N TRP A 134 -15.07 -2.13 -0.84
CA TRP A 134 -14.74 -3.30 -1.66
C TRP A 134 -14.51 -4.54 -0.80
N VAL A 135 -13.73 -4.45 0.29
CA VAL A 135 -13.51 -5.56 1.23
C VAL A 135 -14.83 -6.08 1.78
N LYS A 136 -15.70 -5.19 2.30
CA LYS A 136 -17.05 -5.57 2.77
C LYS A 136 -17.84 -6.33 1.71
N SER A 137 -17.84 -5.82 0.48
CA SER A 137 -18.58 -6.44 -0.62
C SER A 137 -18.03 -7.84 -0.98
N GLU A 138 -16.72 -8.04 -0.95
CA GLU A 138 -16.11 -9.33 -1.24
C GLU A 138 -16.37 -10.35 -0.15
N ILE A 139 -16.42 -9.92 1.12
CA ILE A 139 -16.81 -10.77 2.24
C ILE A 139 -18.28 -11.18 2.10
N GLN A 140 -19.19 -10.24 1.84
CA GLN A 140 -20.61 -10.54 1.63
C GLN A 140 -20.82 -11.55 0.50
N LYS A 141 -20.18 -11.33 -0.65
CA LYS A 141 -20.24 -12.26 -1.78
C LYS A 141 -19.76 -13.66 -1.42
N PHE A 142 -18.73 -13.76 -0.58
CA PHE A 142 -18.16 -15.05 -0.17
C PHE A 142 -19.13 -15.88 0.67
N PHE A 143 -20.03 -15.25 1.43
CA PHE A 143 -21.05 -15.94 2.23
C PHE A 143 -22.35 -16.25 1.47
N THR A 144 -22.61 -15.56 0.36
CA THR A 144 -23.81 -15.76 -0.46
C THR A 144 -23.63 -16.74 -1.62
N LEU A 145 -22.40 -17.24 -1.81
CA LEU A 145 -22.04 -18.28 -2.77
C LEU A 145 -22.03 -19.63 -2.08
#